data_AF-A0A554GM46-F1
#
_entry.id   AF-A0A554GM46-F1
#
_cell.length_a   1.000
_cell.length_b   1.000
_cell.length_c   1.000
_cell.angle_alpha   90.00
_cell.angle_beta   90.00
_cell.angle_gamma   90.00
#
_symmetry.space_group_name_H-M   'P 1'
#
loop_
_entity.id
_entity.type
_entity.pdbx_description
1 polymer ?
#
loop_
_entity_poly.entity_id
_entity_poly.type
_entity_poly.pdbx_seq_one_letter_code
_entity_poly.pdbx_strand_id
1 'polypeptide(L)'
;MANPNSFDRDFGYLAPFMDKVAAAASDLPDASAREELVRLMAEEKVRWERIRELLQGAPGGRAASSGPSAKAPAKPPAAALALSRASSDEVNRVARREAGFTVGSLKDSR
;
A
#
# COMPACT_ATOMS: atom_id res chain seq x y z
N MET A 1 -2.48 15.69 -21.17
CA MET A 1 -3.30 16.04 -20.00
C MET A 1 -4.36 14.97 -19.87
N ALA A 2 -4.48 14.29 -18.72
CA ALA A 2 -5.53 13.30 -18.53
C ALA A 2 -6.90 14.00 -18.56
N ASN A 3 -7.87 13.46 -19.31
CA ASN A 3 -9.20 14.05 -19.37
C ASN A 3 -9.87 13.88 -18.00
N PRO A 4 -10.14 14.97 -17.23
CA PRO A 4 -10.71 14.84 -15.88
C PRO A 4 -12.05 14.09 -15.90
N ASN A 5 -12.81 14.21 -17.00
CA ASN A 5 -14.11 13.57 -17.17
C ASN A 5 -14.05 12.06 -17.45
N SER A 6 -12.90 11.47 -17.80
CA SER A 6 -12.84 10.03 -18.07
C SER A 6 -12.91 9.23 -16.77
N PHE A 7 -12.21 9.68 -15.73
CA PHE A 7 -12.14 8.96 -14.46
C PHE A 7 -13.46 9.01 -13.68
N ASP A 8 -14.24 10.09 -13.78
CA ASP A 8 -15.55 10.17 -13.11
C ASP A 8 -16.48 9.01 -13.54
N ARG A 9 -16.42 8.62 -14.83
CA ARG A 9 -17.15 7.46 -15.33
C ARG A 9 -16.64 6.17 -14.70
N ASP A 10 -15.33 5.99 -14.63
CA ASP A 10 -14.71 4.79 -14.06
C ASP A 10 -14.99 4.67 -12.56
N PHE A 11 -14.98 5.78 -11.81
CA PHE A 11 -15.42 5.81 -10.41
C PHE A 11 -16.90 5.42 -10.25
N GLY A 12 -17.74 5.77 -11.23
CA GLY A 12 -19.13 5.32 -11.30
C GLY A 12 -19.28 3.80 -11.43
N TYR A 13 -18.33 3.11 -12.06
CA TYR A 13 -18.31 1.64 -12.13
C TYR A 13 -17.59 0.98 -10.94
N LEU A 14 -16.63 1.66 -10.34
CA LEU A 14 -15.82 1.13 -9.25
C LEU A 14 -16.63 0.93 -7.96
N ALA A 15 -17.46 1.91 -7.58
CA ALA A 15 -18.30 1.82 -6.39
C ALA A 15 -19.23 0.60 -6.39
N PRO A 16 -20.07 0.37 -7.42
CA PRO A 16 -20.93 -0.81 -7.45
C PRO A 16 -20.14 -2.12 -7.61
N PHE A 17 -18.93 -2.08 -8.16
CA PHE A 17 -18.05 -3.25 -8.18
C PHE A 17 -17.58 -3.61 -6.76
N MET A 18 -17.12 -2.65 -5.97
CA MET A 18 -16.73 -2.91 -4.57
C MET A 18 -17.90 -3.38 -3.72
N ASP A 19 -19.11 -2.86 -3.96
CA ASP A 19 -20.31 -3.34 -3.28
C ASP A 19 -20.64 -4.79 -3.64
N LYS A 20 -20.43 -5.20 -4.90
CA LYS A 20 -20.57 -6.61 -5.31
C LYS A 20 -19.53 -7.51 -4.65
N VAL A 21 -18.28 -7.05 -4.51
CA VAL A 21 -17.22 -7.80 -3.81
C VAL A 21 -17.57 -7.95 -2.33
N ALA A 22 -18.06 -6.89 -1.67
CA ALA A 22 -18.51 -6.95 -0.30
C ALA A 22 -19.75 -7.84 -0.12
N ALA A 23 -20.68 -7.85 -1.08
CA ALA A 23 -21.82 -8.76 -1.07
C ALA A 23 -21.37 -10.23 -1.21
N ALA A 24 -20.48 -10.52 -2.16
CA ALA A 24 -19.89 -11.85 -2.34
C ALA A 24 -19.10 -12.31 -1.12
N ALA A 25 -18.56 -11.38 -0.33
CA ALA A 25 -17.93 -11.70 0.96
C ALA A 25 -18.89 -12.44 1.89
N SER A 26 -20.19 -12.15 1.85
CA SER A 26 -21.19 -12.82 2.70
C SER A 26 -21.37 -14.30 2.37
N ASP A 27 -21.06 -14.69 1.14
CA ASP A 27 -21.21 -16.07 0.65
C ASP A 27 -19.95 -16.93 0.87
N LEU A 28 -18.85 -16.35 1.36
CA LEU A 28 -17.65 -17.13 1.67
C LEU A 28 -17.93 -18.09 2.84
N PRO A 29 -17.46 -19.35 2.78
CA PRO A 29 -17.66 -20.31 3.86
C PRO A 29 -16.82 -20.01 5.11
N ASP A 30 -15.61 -19.46 4.94
CA ASP A 30 -14.69 -19.17 6.04
C ASP A 30 -14.96 -17.82 6.71
N ALA A 31 -15.19 -17.83 8.02
CA ALA A 31 -15.52 -16.62 8.80
C ALA A 31 -14.38 -15.61 8.87
N SER A 32 -13.14 -16.07 9.03
CA SER A 32 -11.97 -15.18 9.07
C SER A 32 -11.77 -14.45 7.76
N ALA A 33 -11.86 -15.17 6.63
CA ALA A 33 -11.75 -14.57 5.30
C ALA A 33 -12.87 -13.53 5.03
N ARG A 34 -14.09 -13.76 5.54
CA ARG A 34 -15.19 -12.79 5.43
C ARG A 34 -14.86 -11.48 6.14
N GLU A 35 -14.45 -11.57 7.41
CA GLU A 35 -14.11 -10.40 8.22
C GLU A 35 -12.94 -9.63 7.62
N GLU A 36 -11.91 -10.34 7.17
CA GLU A 36 -10.76 -9.74 6.50
C GLU A 36 -11.16 -9.04 5.20
N LEU A 37 -11.97 -9.68 4.36
CA LEU A 37 -12.43 -9.10 3.10
C LEU A 37 -13.30 -7.85 3.32
N VAL A 38 -14.18 -7.86 4.33
CA VAL A 38 -14.98 -6.69 4.70
C VAL A 38 -14.08 -5.52 5.14
N ARG A 39 -13.08 -5.80 5.97
CA ARG A 39 -12.11 -4.80 6.41
C ARG A 39 -11.31 -4.22 5.24
N LEU A 40 -10.80 -5.10 4.36
CA LEU A 40 -10.05 -4.68 3.17
C LEU A 40 -10.92 -3.81 2.25
N MET A 41 -12.18 -4.18 2.01
CA MET A 41 -13.09 -3.38 1.20
C MET A 41 -13.41 -2.02 1.82
N ALA A 42 -13.53 -1.92 3.14
CA ALA A 42 -13.72 -0.63 3.82
C ALA A 42 -12.49 0.28 3.65
N GLU A 43 -11.27 -0.26 3.83
CA GLU A 43 -10.03 0.48 3.64
C GLU A 43 -9.79 0.89 2.17
N GLU A 44 -10.16 0.02 1.23
CA GLU A 44 -10.05 0.27 -0.20
C GLU A 44 -10.97 1.41 -0.65
N LYS A 45 -12.22 1.44 -0.19
CA LYS A 45 -13.16 2.54 -0.47
C LYS A 45 -12.59 3.90 -0.09
N VAL A 46 -12.03 4.02 1.12
CA VAL A 46 -11.41 5.26 1.60
C VAL A 46 -10.19 5.64 0.75
N ARG A 47 -9.37 4.66 0.35
CA ARG A 47 -8.22 4.90 -0.54
C ARG A 47 -8.66 5.44 -1.90
N TRP A 48 -9.69 4.86 -2.51
CA TRP A 48 -10.18 5.31 -3.80
C TRP A 48 -10.89 6.67 -3.75
N GLU A 49 -11.60 6.98 -2.67
CA GLU A 49 -12.11 8.34 -2.44
C GLU A 49 -10.97 9.35 -2.38
N ARG A 50 -9.88 9.03 -1.67
CA ARG A 50 -8.70 9.91 -1.62
C ARG A 50 -8.04 10.08 -2.97
N ILE A 51 -7.93 9.01 -3.76
CA ILE A 51 -7.41 9.08 -5.14
C ILE A 51 -8.30 9.99 -5.99
N ARG A 52 -9.62 9.87 -5.88
CA ARG A 52 -10.57 10.75 -6.58
C ARG A 52 -10.36 12.21 -6.20
N GLU A 53 -10.25 12.53 -4.92
CA GLU A 53 -9.97 13.90 -4.47
C GLU A 53 -8.66 14.45 -5.05
N LEU A 54 -7.59 13.63 -5.05
CA LEU A 54 -6.30 14.03 -5.60
C LEU A 54 -6.37 14.26 -7.12
N LEU A 55 -7.12 13.42 -7.85
CA LEU A 55 -7.37 13.61 -9.29
C LEU A 55 -8.21 14.85 -9.58
N GLN A 56 -9.07 15.27 -8.64
CA GLN A 56 -9.85 16.51 -8.71
C GLN A 56 -9.06 17.76 -8.27
N GLY A 57 -7.78 17.60 -7.90
CA GLY A 57 -6.88 18.72 -7.57
C GLY A 57 -6.82 19.07 -6.08
N ALA A 58 -7.29 18.20 -5.18
CA ALA A 58 -7.10 18.38 -3.75
C ALA A 58 -5.60 18.38 -3.39
N PRO A 59 -5.18 19.17 -2.39
CA PRO A 59 -3.77 19.22 -1.98
C PRO A 59 -3.32 17.86 -1.43
N GLY A 60 -2.18 17.38 -1.94
CA GLY A 60 -1.49 16.18 -1.46
C GLY A 60 -0.82 16.45 -0.11
N GLY A 61 -1.56 16.32 0.98
CA GLY A 61 -0.98 16.53 2.32
C GLY A 61 -1.84 16.08 3.50
N ARG A 62 -3.04 15.54 3.27
CA ARG A 62 -3.90 15.03 4.34
C ARG A 62 -4.30 13.58 4.06
N ALA A 63 -4.20 12.75 5.08
CA ALA A 63 -4.59 11.33 5.14
C ALA A 63 -3.61 10.28 4.58
N ALA A 64 -2.53 10.05 5.33
CA ALA A 64 -2.17 8.73 5.87
C ALA A 64 -1.14 8.91 7.00
N SER A 65 -1.56 9.52 8.10
CA SER A 65 -0.79 9.55 9.35
C SER A 65 -1.63 8.92 10.45
N SER A 66 -1.82 7.60 10.35
CA SER A 66 -2.21 6.74 11.47
C SER A 66 -0.93 6.20 12.09
N GLY A 67 -0.18 7.08 12.75
CA GLY A 67 0.98 6.76 13.56
C GLY A 67 1.05 7.81 14.67
N PRO A 68 1.10 7.43 15.96
CA PRO A 68 1.08 8.39 17.05
C PRO A 68 2.43 9.12 17.13
N SER A 69 2.58 10.22 16.40
CA SER A 69 3.62 11.21 16.69
C SER A 69 3.16 12.04 17.89
N ALA A 70 3.53 11.55 19.07
CA ALA A 70 3.43 12.28 20.32
C ALA A 70 4.11 13.66 20.18
N LYS A 71 3.31 14.70 20.39
CA LYS A 71 3.79 16.08 20.56
C LYS A 71 4.32 16.21 21.98
N ALA A 72 5.63 16.07 22.18
CA ALA A 72 6.27 16.33 23.47
C ALA A 72 6.54 17.85 23.65
N PRO A 73 6.26 18.44 24.83
CA PRO A 73 6.86 19.72 25.21
C PRO A 73 8.28 19.50 25.76
N ALA A 74 9.14 20.50 25.51
CA ALA A 74 10.57 20.47 25.79
C ALA A 74 10.94 20.60 27.28
N LYS A 75 11.72 19.63 27.80
CA LYS A 75 12.98 19.82 28.56
C LYS A 75 13.59 18.46 28.96
N PRO A 76 14.89 18.18 28.71
CA PRO A 76 15.57 16.97 29.19
C PRO A 76 16.34 17.26 30.51
N PRO A 77 16.73 16.25 31.31
CA PRO A 77 17.94 15.50 30.97
C PRO A 77 17.98 14.01 31.34
N ALA A 78 18.93 13.33 30.68
CA ALA A 78 19.65 12.12 31.09
C ALA A 78 18.87 10.79 31.22
N ALA A 79 18.87 10.01 30.14
CA ALA A 79 19.55 8.70 30.08
C ALA A 79 19.23 7.96 28.76
N ALA A 80 20.27 7.33 28.24
CA ALA A 80 20.28 6.17 27.34
C ALA A 80 19.91 6.33 25.84
N LEU A 81 20.80 5.72 25.04
CA LEU A 81 20.68 5.31 23.64
C LEU A 81 21.14 6.31 22.57
N ALA A 82 22.41 6.71 22.70
CA ALA A 82 23.25 6.92 21.53
C ALA A 82 23.67 5.57 20.94
N LEU A 83 23.68 5.51 19.60
CA LEU A 83 24.19 4.43 18.73
C LEU A 83 23.21 3.28 18.43
N SER A 84 22.42 3.45 17.38
CA SER A 84 22.43 2.52 16.23
C SER A 84 21.70 3.16 15.05
N ARG A 85 22.39 4.11 14.42
CA ARG A 85 22.07 4.59 13.07
C ARG A 85 22.66 3.57 12.08
N ALA A 86 22.11 2.36 12.05
CA ALA A 86 22.43 1.31 11.08
C ALA A 86 21.38 0.20 11.19
N SER A 87 20.37 0.20 10.33
CA SER A 87 19.68 -1.00 9.81
C SER A 87 18.38 -0.56 9.12
N SER A 88 18.46 -0.29 7.82
CA SER A 88 17.32 -0.27 6.88
C SER A 88 17.77 -0.13 5.41
N ASP A 89 19.05 0.10 5.14
CA ASP A 89 19.62 0.06 3.77
C ASP A 89 20.21 -1.32 3.40
N GLU A 90 19.70 -2.42 3.94
CA GLU A 90 20.22 -3.77 3.65
C GLU A 90 19.22 -4.68 2.92
N VAL A 91 17.93 -4.32 2.88
CA VAL A 91 16.92 -5.15 2.20
C VAL A 91 16.97 -5.00 0.67
N ASN A 92 17.64 -3.96 0.14
CA ASN A 92 17.79 -3.71 -1.30
C ASN A 92 19.14 -4.19 -1.89
N ARG A 93 20.03 -4.81 -1.09
CA ARG A 93 21.29 -5.39 -1.62
C ARG A 93 21.26 -6.91 -1.79
N VAL A 94 20.43 -7.64 -1.04
CA VAL A 94 20.45 -9.11 -1.09
C VAL A 94 19.68 -9.67 -2.29
N ALA A 95 18.68 -8.96 -2.83
CA ALA A 95 17.95 -9.44 -4.02
C ALA A 95 18.73 -9.31 -5.34
N ARG A 96 19.85 -8.57 -5.37
CA ARG A 96 20.61 -8.31 -6.62
C ARG A 96 21.85 -9.19 -6.79
N ARG A 97 21.95 -10.30 -6.05
CA ARG A 97 23.13 -11.18 -6.10
C ARG A 97 22.87 -12.68 -6.19
N GLU A 98 21.65 -13.09 -6.58
CA GLU A 98 21.35 -14.49 -6.96
C GLU A 98 20.66 -14.60 -8.33
N ALA A 99 20.99 -13.71 -9.26
CA ALA A 99 20.79 -13.98 -10.68
C ALA A 99 22.17 -14.09 -11.34
N GLY A 100 22.86 -15.18 -11.03
CA GLY A 100 23.92 -15.70 -11.88
C GLY A 100 23.31 -16.12 -13.22
N PHE A 101 23.00 -15.15 -14.07
CA PHE A 101 22.66 -15.40 -15.47
C PHE A 101 23.97 -15.49 -16.25
N THR A 102 24.60 -16.66 -16.18
CA THR A 102 25.69 -17.01 -17.09
C THR A 102 25.09 -17.13 -18.50
N VAL A 103 25.19 -16.06 -19.29
CA VAL A 103 24.99 -16.14 -20.75
C VAL A 103 26.16 -16.94 -21.31
N GLY A 104 26.01 -18.26 -21.41
CA GLY A 104 26.96 -19.10 -22.12
C GLY A 104 27.15 -20.47 -21.50
N SER A 105 26.19 -21.38 -21.68
CA SER A 105 26.50 -22.77 -22.02
C SER A 105 25.25 -23.48 -22.53
N LEU A 106 24.78 -23.06 -23.70
CA LEU A 106 23.94 -23.91 -24.54
C LEU A 106 24.87 -24.66 -25.48
N LYS A 107 25.36 -25.83 -25.06
CA LYS A 107 25.69 -26.94 -25.97
C LYS A 107 25.86 -28.23 -25.17
N ASP A 108 24.79 -29.01 -25.11
CA ASP A 108 24.89 -30.46 -24.99
C ASP A 108 24.28 -31.05 -26.26
N SER A 109 25.05 -31.86 -26.99
CA SER A 109 24.58 -33.03 -27.76
C SER A 109 25.61 -33.46 -28.82
N ARG A 110 26.23 -34.61 -28.54
CA ARG A 110 26.93 -35.57 -29.42
C ARG A 110 28.35 -35.26 -29.87
#